data_AF-A0A9P4N768-F1
#
_entry.id   AF-A0A9P4N768-F1
#
_cell.length_a   1.000
_cell.length_b   1.000
_cell.length_c   1.000
_cell.angle_alpha   90.00
_cell.angle_beta   90.00
_cell.angle_gamma   90.00
#
_symmetry.space_group_name_H-M   'P 1'
#
loop_
_entity.id
_entity.type
_entity.pdbx_description
1 polymer ?
#
loop_
_entity_poly.entity_id
_entity_poly.type
_entity_poly.pdbx_seq_one_letter_code
_entity_poly.pdbx_strand_id
1 'polypeptide(L)'
;MSISCVFLLSWLTWNLIIRTSFAQSGCEANTSTYGQNGLVISFKNLCGRDIAAQVDFPDPTNELTRSDCINRCVEKAPLCYGLDFTRPGTVEFSCWFMNATFPESSALLQSYTVDAAMLSSEFLARLSGDCLIMGLLGCY
;
A
#
# COMPACT_ATOMS: atom_id res chain seq x y z
N MET A 1 -2.09 -20.85 61.18
CA MET A 1 -3.40 -20.23 60.91
C MET A 1 -3.31 -19.49 59.58
N SER A 2 -4.14 -19.91 58.65
CA SER A 2 -4.36 -19.36 57.31
C SER A 2 -5.00 -17.97 57.35
N ILE A 3 -4.88 -17.21 56.25
CA ILE A 3 -5.89 -16.40 55.53
C ILE A 3 -5.14 -15.78 54.32
N SER A 4 -5.27 -16.38 53.14
CA SER A 4 -6.18 -15.99 52.04
C SER A 4 -5.67 -14.78 51.24
N CYS A 5 -5.14 -14.97 50.04
CA CYS A 5 -5.90 -15.12 48.78
C CYS A 5 -6.53 -13.80 48.28
N VAL A 6 -5.72 -12.77 48.07
CA VAL A 6 -5.97 -11.66 47.12
C VAL A 6 -4.55 -11.15 46.79
N PHE A 7 -3.98 -11.37 45.62
CA PHE A 7 -3.89 -10.36 44.56
C PHE A 7 -3.20 -11.03 43.35
N LEU A 8 -3.88 -12.01 42.75
CA LEU A 8 -3.45 -12.74 41.56
C LEU A 8 -3.82 -12.00 40.25
N LEU A 9 -3.93 -10.66 40.27
CA LEU A 9 -4.55 -9.88 39.18
C LEU A 9 -3.72 -8.73 38.61
N SER A 10 -2.46 -8.51 39.01
CA SER A 10 -1.64 -7.44 38.42
C SER A 10 -0.73 -7.89 37.26
N TRP A 11 -0.88 -9.13 36.77
CA TRP A 11 -0.04 -9.72 35.71
C TRP A 11 -0.64 -9.65 34.29
N LEU A 12 -1.69 -8.85 34.06
CA LEU A 12 -2.41 -8.85 32.77
C LEU A 12 -2.56 -7.49 32.07
N THR A 13 -1.92 -6.41 32.55
CA THR A 13 -2.11 -5.07 31.96
C THR A 13 -0.91 -4.49 31.20
N TRP A 14 0.09 -5.29 30.85
CA TRP A 14 1.25 -4.78 30.07
C TRP A 14 1.58 -5.53 28.78
N ASN A 15 0.62 -6.28 28.22
CA ASN A 15 0.75 -6.84 26.88
C ASN A 15 -0.21 -6.17 25.86
N LEU A 16 -0.50 -4.89 26.05
CA LEU A 16 -0.88 -4.01 24.93
C LEU A 16 0.40 -3.48 24.29
N ILE A 17 1.17 -4.39 23.69
CA ILE A 17 2.16 -4.01 22.68
C ILE A 17 1.33 -3.52 21.50
N ILE A 18 1.01 -2.23 21.52
CA ILE A 18 0.55 -1.52 20.33
C ILE A 18 1.71 -1.65 19.34
N ARG A 19 1.62 -2.61 18.42
CA ARG A 19 2.49 -2.66 17.24
C ARG A 19 2.11 -1.46 16.38
N THR A 20 2.64 -0.28 16.71
CA THR A 20 2.50 0.91 15.89
C THR A 20 3.40 0.72 14.67
N SER A 21 2.82 0.26 13.57
CA SER A 21 3.48 0.29 12.27
C SER A 21 3.59 1.76 11.85
N PHE A 22 4.79 2.32 11.95
CA PHE A 22 5.02 3.70 11.55
C PHE A 22 4.97 3.78 10.02
N ALA A 23 4.13 4.68 9.51
CA ALA A 23 4.13 5.07 8.10
C ALA A 23 5.51 5.65 7.72
N GLN A 24 5.95 5.43 6.50
CA GLN A 24 7.17 6.05 6.00
C GLN A 24 6.90 7.51 5.62
N SER A 25 7.95 8.33 5.68
CA SER A 25 7.93 9.72 5.21
C SER A 25 7.38 9.78 3.77
N GLY A 26 6.29 10.51 3.56
CA GLY A 26 5.63 10.63 2.25
C GLY A 26 4.35 9.80 2.08
N CYS A 27 3.93 9.03 3.08
CA CYS A 27 2.60 8.42 3.10
C CYS A 27 1.57 9.25 3.91
N GLU A 28 1.98 10.26 4.68
CA GLU A 28 1.14 10.98 5.66
C GLU A 28 -0.19 11.58 5.14
N ALA A 29 -0.31 11.87 3.84
CA ALA A 29 -1.54 12.33 3.23
C ALA A 29 -2.50 11.17 2.91
N ASN A 30 -3.82 11.43 2.91
CA ASN A 30 -4.81 10.41 2.53
C ASN A 30 -4.71 9.97 1.06
N THR A 31 -4.14 10.82 0.21
CA THR A 31 -4.02 10.59 -1.23
C THR A 31 -2.66 11.04 -1.75
N SER A 32 -2.21 10.35 -2.80
CA SER A 32 -1.06 10.75 -3.61
C SER A 32 -1.49 10.83 -5.06
N THR A 33 -0.92 11.75 -5.82
CA THR A 33 -1.29 11.98 -7.21
C THR A 33 -0.07 11.85 -8.11
N TYR A 34 -0.20 11.05 -9.17
CA TYR A 34 0.66 11.13 -10.35
C TYR A 34 0.20 12.28 -11.23
N GLY A 35 1.13 13.01 -11.85
CA GLY A 35 0.84 14.14 -12.73
C GLY A 35 1.93 14.34 -13.77
N GLN A 36 1.74 13.86 -15.00
CA GLN A 36 2.60 14.17 -16.15
C GLN A 36 1.79 14.29 -17.43
N ASN A 37 2.20 15.17 -18.35
CA ASN A 37 1.58 15.35 -19.68
C ASN A 37 0.04 15.59 -19.64
N GLY A 38 -0.46 16.22 -18.58
CA GLY A 38 -1.90 16.45 -18.36
C GLY A 38 -2.68 15.24 -17.83
N LEU A 39 -2.04 14.07 -17.70
CA LEU A 39 -2.58 12.90 -17.02
C LEU A 39 -2.41 13.04 -15.52
N VAL A 40 -3.52 13.17 -14.79
CA VAL A 40 -3.55 13.19 -13.33
C VAL A 40 -4.24 11.92 -12.84
N ILE A 41 -3.53 11.11 -12.06
CA ILE A 41 -4.04 9.85 -11.50
C ILE A 41 -3.91 9.89 -9.98
N SER A 42 -5.02 9.64 -9.28
CA SER A 42 -5.06 9.66 -7.82
C SER A 42 -5.00 8.25 -7.23
N PHE A 43 -4.15 8.10 -6.22
CA PHE A 43 -4.03 6.93 -5.38
C PHE A 43 -4.48 7.27 -3.97
N LYS A 44 -5.26 6.40 -3.34
CA LYS A 44 -5.54 6.44 -1.91
C LYS A 44 -4.39 5.78 -1.17
N ASN A 45 -3.87 6.47 -0.17
CA ASN A 45 -2.73 6.00 0.62
C ASN A 45 -3.24 5.12 1.78
N LEU A 46 -2.62 3.96 1.95
CA LEU A 46 -2.94 2.98 2.97
C LEU A 46 -1.69 2.74 3.82
N CYS A 47 -1.34 3.73 4.62
CA CYS A 47 -0.06 3.74 5.33
C CYS A 47 0.02 2.73 6.47
N GLY A 48 1.20 2.12 6.63
CA GLY A 48 1.42 1.03 7.56
C GLY A 48 0.64 -0.25 7.22
N ARG A 49 0.06 -0.32 6.01
CA ARG A 49 -0.72 -1.46 5.52
C ARG A 49 -0.07 -2.04 4.28
N ASP A 50 -0.31 -3.33 4.13
CA ASP A 50 0.19 -4.20 3.08
C ASP A 50 -0.99 -4.80 2.34
N ILE A 51 -0.95 -4.78 1.02
CA ILE A 51 -2.03 -5.33 0.22
C ILE A 51 -1.77 -6.83 0.07
N ALA A 52 -2.57 -7.64 0.77
CA ALA A 52 -2.55 -9.10 0.62
C ALA A 52 -3.25 -9.58 -0.68
N ALA A 53 -3.15 -8.82 -1.77
CA ALA A 53 -3.67 -9.19 -3.08
C ALA A 53 -2.66 -10.03 -3.86
N GLN A 54 -3.11 -10.60 -4.97
CA GLN A 54 -2.24 -11.33 -5.87
C GLN A 54 -1.22 -10.35 -6.47
N VAL A 55 0.04 -10.46 -6.04
CA VAL A 55 1.16 -9.65 -6.53
C VAL A 55 1.58 -10.19 -7.89
N ASP A 56 0.84 -9.81 -8.91
CA ASP A 56 0.86 -10.48 -10.21
C ASP A 56 1.80 -9.82 -11.23
N PHE A 57 2.57 -8.81 -10.84
CA PHE A 57 3.72 -8.39 -11.63
C PHE A 57 4.97 -9.15 -11.15
N PRO A 58 5.48 -10.15 -11.89
CA PRO A 58 6.75 -10.83 -11.59
C PRO A 58 7.96 -9.94 -11.93
N ASP A 59 7.86 -8.65 -11.66
CA ASP A 59 8.89 -7.64 -11.93
C ASP A 59 8.81 -6.51 -10.89
N PRO A 60 8.99 -6.84 -9.59
CA PRO A 60 9.11 -5.84 -8.55
C PRO A 60 10.36 -4.99 -8.79
N THR A 61 10.32 -3.70 -8.42
CA THR A 61 11.41 -2.75 -8.69
C THR A 61 12.02 -2.19 -7.41
N ASN A 62 13.17 -1.54 -7.58
CA ASN A 62 13.95 -0.94 -6.50
C ASN A 62 13.95 0.59 -6.60
N GLU A 63 12.78 1.19 -6.47
CA GLU A 63 12.65 2.65 -6.45
C GLU A 63 13.06 3.23 -5.09
N LEU A 64 13.67 4.41 -5.09
CA LEU A 64 14.19 5.05 -3.87
C LEU A 64 13.11 5.68 -3.01
N THR A 65 12.04 6.16 -3.65
CA THR A 65 10.93 6.83 -2.98
C THR A 65 9.59 6.21 -3.37
N ARG A 66 8.61 6.40 -2.48
CA ARG A 66 7.22 6.01 -2.75
C ARG A 66 6.65 6.72 -3.98
N SER A 67 7.04 7.97 -4.22
CA SER A 67 6.61 8.72 -5.41
C SER A 67 7.13 8.10 -6.69
N ASP A 68 8.39 7.64 -6.69
CA ASP A 68 8.97 6.94 -7.84
C ASP A 68 8.27 5.60 -8.08
N CYS A 69 7.89 4.92 -7.00
CA CYS A 69 7.05 3.72 -7.05
C CYS A 69 5.70 3.97 -7.74
N ILE A 70 5.03 5.07 -7.39
CA ILE A 70 3.76 5.49 -8.02
C ILE A 70 3.98 5.80 -9.50
N ASN A 71 5.05 6.52 -9.85
CA ASN A 71 5.39 6.81 -11.24
C ASN A 71 5.59 5.51 -12.03
N ARG A 72 6.36 4.56 -11.49
CA ARG A 72 6.59 3.26 -12.11
C ARG A 72 5.32 2.43 -12.26
N CYS A 73 4.44 2.43 -11.24
CA CYS A 73 3.14 1.78 -11.27
C CYS A 73 2.29 2.27 -12.45
N VAL A 74 2.28 3.59 -12.72
CA VAL A 74 1.57 4.16 -13.88
C VAL A 74 2.23 3.78 -15.21
N GLU A 75 3.56 3.69 -15.26
CA GLU A 75 4.30 3.26 -16.46
C GLU A 75 4.13 1.77 -16.81
N LYS A 76 3.85 0.90 -15.83
CA LYS A 76 3.98 -0.58 -15.98
C LYS A 76 2.78 -1.38 -16.50
N ALA A 77 1.65 -0.77 -16.83
CA ALA A 77 0.66 -1.27 -17.81
C ALA A 77 -0.05 -2.67 -17.63
N PRO A 78 -1.37 -2.80 -17.90
CA PRO A 78 -2.38 -1.74 -17.92
C PRO A 78 -2.85 -1.49 -16.50
N LEU A 79 -2.24 -0.49 -15.88
CA LEU A 79 -2.73 0.16 -14.67
C LEU A 79 -2.54 -0.72 -13.46
N CYS A 80 -1.37 -0.60 -12.86
CA CYS A 80 -1.16 -1.13 -11.53
C CYS A 80 -2.23 -0.53 -10.59
N TYR A 81 -3.09 -1.41 -10.09
CA TYR A 81 -4.29 -1.11 -9.30
C TYR A 81 -3.94 -0.68 -7.88
N GLY A 82 -2.68 -0.88 -7.52
CA GLY A 82 -2.07 -0.44 -6.29
C GLY A 82 -0.66 -0.96 -6.18
N LEU A 83 0.04 -0.50 -5.17
CA LEU A 83 1.42 -0.88 -4.90
C LEU A 83 1.65 -1.02 -3.41
N ASP A 84 2.64 -1.82 -3.04
CA ASP A 84 3.24 -1.82 -1.72
C ASP A 84 4.66 -1.26 -1.81
N PHE A 85 4.94 -0.25 -0.97
CA PHE A 85 6.26 0.36 -0.88
C PHE A 85 6.93 0.04 0.45
N THR A 86 8.13 -0.53 0.38
CA THR A 86 9.02 -0.74 1.53
C THR A 86 10.36 -0.08 1.27
N ARG A 87 10.90 0.67 2.23
CA ARG A 87 12.13 1.44 2.00
C ARG A 87 13.29 0.54 1.53
N PRO A 88 14.04 0.93 0.48
CA PRO A 88 15.22 0.20 0.05
C PRO A 88 16.22 -0.05 1.18
N GLY A 89 16.94 -1.17 1.10
CA GLY A 89 17.93 -1.57 2.11
C GLY A 89 17.35 -2.34 3.30
N THR A 90 16.03 -2.48 3.37
CA THR A 90 15.34 -3.37 4.34
C THR A 90 14.78 -4.64 3.71
N VAL A 91 14.58 -4.62 2.39
CA VAL A 91 14.04 -5.71 1.56
C VAL A 91 14.78 -5.75 0.22
N GLU A 92 14.67 -6.87 -0.50
CA GLU A 92 15.28 -7.06 -1.83
C GLU A 92 14.64 -6.16 -2.91
N PHE A 93 13.32 -5.93 -2.81
CA PHE A 93 12.56 -5.07 -3.70
C PHE A 93 11.72 -4.08 -2.92
N SER A 94 11.82 -2.79 -3.26
CA SER A 94 11.08 -1.72 -2.58
C SER A 94 9.67 -1.51 -3.12
N CYS A 95 9.37 -1.96 -4.33
CA CYS A 95 8.12 -1.72 -5.03
C CYS A 95 7.48 -2.99 -5.55
N TRP A 96 6.29 -3.29 -5.04
CA TRP A 96 5.46 -4.39 -5.49
C TRP A 96 4.18 -3.85 -6.09
N PHE A 97 3.76 -4.36 -7.25
CA PHE A 97 2.63 -3.82 -8.01
C PHE A 97 1.48 -4.82 -8.11
N MET A 98 0.26 -4.33 -7.97
CA MET A 98 -0.98 -5.12 -8.03
C MET A 98 -1.59 -5.01 -9.43
N ASN A 99 -1.92 -6.13 -10.07
CA ASN A 99 -2.49 -6.15 -11.43
C ASN A 99 -4.02 -6.19 -11.48
N ALA A 100 -4.69 -6.20 -10.33
CA ALA A 100 -6.13 -6.37 -10.23
C ALA A 100 -6.71 -5.47 -9.14
N THR A 101 -7.98 -5.12 -9.27
CA THR A 101 -8.71 -4.41 -8.23
C THR A 101 -8.76 -5.22 -6.94
N PHE A 102 -8.61 -4.55 -5.81
CA PHE A 102 -8.76 -5.16 -4.49
C PHE A 102 -9.57 -4.23 -3.59
N PRO A 103 -10.33 -4.77 -2.62
CA PRO A 103 -11.01 -3.96 -1.64
C PRO A 103 -9.99 -3.41 -0.63
N GLU A 104 -10.19 -2.18 -0.16
CA GLU A 104 -9.33 -1.58 0.88
C GLU A 104 -9.20 -2.45 2.14
N SER A 105 -10.25 -3.22 2.48
CA SER A 105 -10.24 -4.14 3.61
C SER A 105 -9.23 -5.29 3.47
N SER A 106 -8.71 -5.56 2.27
CA SER A 106 -7.63 -6.51 2.04
C SER A 106 -6.25 -5.97 2.44
N ALA A 107 -6.13 -4.65 2.66
CA ALA A 107 -4.90 -4.04 3.12
C ALA A 107 -4.79 -4.15 4.65
N LEU A 108 -3.89 -5.01 5.11
CA LEU A 108 -3.76 -5.37 6.52
C LEU A 108 -2.58 -4.65 7.17
N LEU A 109 -2.72 -4.34 8.45
CA LEU A 109 -1.60 -3.84 9.25
C LEU A 109 -0.57 -4.95 9.38
N GLN A 110 0.68 -4.66 9.05
CA GLN A 110 1.78 -5.61 9.19
C GLN A 110 2.69 -5.28 10.37
N SER A 111 3.47 -6.26 10.82
CA SER A 111 4.50 -6.05 11.83
C SER A 111 5.77 -5.37 11.31
N TYR A 112 5.88 -5.21 9.99
CA TYR A 112 6.96 -4.49 9.32
C TYR A 112 6.43 -3.19 8.70
N THR A 113 7.34 -2.29 8.35
CA THR A 113 7.01 -1.00 7.76
C THR A 113 6.78 -1.14 6.26
N VAL A 114 5.53 -1.01 5.85
CA VAL A 114 5.09 -1.05 4.45
C VAL A 114 3.96 -0.05 4.27
N ASP A 115 3.99 0.65 3.14
CA ASP A 115 2.97 1.63 2.79
C ASP A 115 2.33 1.27 1.46
N ALA A 116 1.08 0.84 1.54
CA ALA A 116 0.26 0.58 0.38
C ALA A 116 -0.24 1.88 -0.28
N ALA A 117 -0.50 1.81 -1.58
CA ALA A 117 -1.28 2.79 -2.32
C ALA A 117 -2.28 2.03 -3.19
N MET A 118 -3.54 2.41 -3.20
CA MET A 118 -4.55 1.83 -4.09
C MET A 118 -5.03 2.88 -5.08
N LEU A 119 -5.34 2.47 -6.30
CA LEU A 119 -5.95 3.37 -7.26
C LEU A 119 -7.32 3.82 -6.75
N SER A 120 -7.68 5.10 -6.93
CA SER A 120 -8.99 5.58 -6.47
C SER A 120 -10.13 4.89 -7.25
N SER A 121 -11.22 4.60 -6.55
CA SER A 121 -12.42 3.99 -7.14
C SER A 121 -13.01 4.82 -8.28
N GLU A 122 -12.87 6.15 -8.20
CA GLU A 122 -13.25 7.10 -9.25
C GLU A 122 -12.47 6.87 -10.54
N PHE A 123 -11.17 6.57 -10.45
CA PHE A 123 -10.35 6.30 -11.62
C PHE A 123 -10.60 4.90 -12.16
N LEU A 124 -10.74 3.90 -11.29
CA LEU A 124 -11.08 2.53 -11.65
C LEU A 124 -12.36 2.44 -12.50
N ALA A 125 -13.38 3.22 -12.16
CA ALA A 125 -14.63 3.25 -12.93
C ALA A 125 -14.46 3.77 -14.37
N ARG A 126 -13.43 4.60 -14.63
CA ARG A 126 -13.17 5.21 -15.94
C ARG A 126 -12.26 4.36 -16.83
N LEU A 127 -11.47 3.45 -16.25
CA LEU A 127 -10.43 2.70 -16.96
C LEU A 127 -10.95 1.70 -18.02
N SER A 128 -12.16 1.15 -17.87
CA SER A 128 -12.66 0.09 -18.75
C SER A 128 -12.88 0.47 -20.23
N GLY A 129 -12.92 1.77 -20.56
CA GLY A 129 -13.06 2.26 -21.94
C GLY A 129 -12.17 3.47 -22.26
N ASP A 130 -11.89 4.33 -21.27
CA ASP A 130 -11.10 5.55 -21.47
C ASP A 130 -9.59 5.26 -21.57
N CYS A 131 -9.10 4.12 -21.09
CA CYS A 131 -7.66 3.88 -21.03
C CYS A 131 -7.02 3.73 -22.44
N LEU A 132 -7.76 3.17 -23.40
CA LEU A 132 -7.40 3.16 -24.83
C LEU A 132 -7.43 4.57 -25.44
N ILE A 133 -8.45 5.37 -25.11
CA ILE A 133 -8.61 6.75 -25.59
C ILE A 133 -7.51 7.67 -25.04
N MET A 134 -7.06 7.41 -23.81
CA MET A 134 -6.01 8.16 -23.12
C MET A 134 -4.59 7.73 -23.55
N GLY A 135 -4.46 6.78 -24.48
CA GLY A 135 -3.16 6.33 -25.00
C GLY A 135 -2.30 5.60 -23.96
N LEU A 136 -2.93 4.94 -22.99
CA LEU A 136 -2.23 4.23 -21.92
C LEU A 136 -1.70 2.89 -22.45
N LEU A 137 -0.43 2.62 -22.18
CA LEU A 137 0.23 1.39 -22.60
C LEU A 137 -0.38 0.18 -21.87
N GLY A 138 -0.54 -0.92 -22.62
CA GLY A 138 -1.01 -2.23 -22.14
C GLY A 138 -2.52 -2.42 -22.01
N CYS A 139 -3.35 -1.43 -22.34
CA CYS A 139 -4.80 -1.61 -22.40
C CYS A 139 -5.18 -2.61 -23.51
N TYR A 140 -5.97 -3.64 -23.20
CA TYR A 140 -6.47 -4.65 -24.14
C TYR A 140 -7.97 -4.89 -24.00
#